data_AF-A0A8B6EI43-F1
#
_entry.id   AF-A0A8B6EI43-F1
#
_cell.length_a   1.000
_cell.length_b   1.000
_cell.length_c   1.000
_cell.angle_alpha   90.00
_cell.angle_beta   90.00
_cell.angle_gamma   90.00
#
_symmetry.space_group_name_H-M   'P 1'
#
loop_
_entity.id
_entity.type
_entity.pdbx_description
1 polymer ?
#
loop_
_entity_poly.entity_id
_entity_poly.type
_entity_poly.pdbx_seq_one_letter_code
_entity_poly.pdbx_strand_id
1 'polypeptide(L)'
;GQTPEGQKVVGEYSVLEDQALQKKRCLETLFYVTEVENLLQNVQSDFEERAMYLTERKLVFDSMHREEALKVSSRMHRDCVYAMRATWSWLGQVTQCLEVHMKHAGEYHQFFHEVQFIHEDMQTFLGLLNNSKMRAYLQPTKPDIMIQYFKDITNRLLDYQARVEDLGQRSTLVHPIYLRKDPPVYPLRAKCLVEYSNQEISLSPGDACIVLDNSDADKWQIRKSDGTEADVPGVVLVIPPPDRKAVHENQKLKDQLVINWDTTLKRLCTQLTQYFTNSIKETPSID
;
A
#
# COMPACT_ATOMS: atom_id res chain seq x y z
N GLY A 1 -3.03 -13.19 -46.58
CA GLY A 1 -4.19 -12.82 -45.74
C GLY A 1 -4.43 -13.94 -44.76
N GLN A 2 -4.41 -13.66 -43.46
CA GLN A 2 -4.74 -14.67 -42.44
C GLN A 2 -6.24 -14.96 -42.48
N THR A 3 -6.60 -16.25 -42.42
CA THR A 3 -8.00 -16.71 -42.39
C THR A 3 -8.70 -16.23 -41.11
N PRO A 4 -10.05 -16.06 -41.13
CA PRO A 4 -10.84 -15.64 -39.97
C PRO A 4 -10.64 -16.51 -38.71
N GLU A 5 -10.38 -17.81 -38.89
CA GLU A 5 -10.01 -18.72 -37.80
C GLU A 5 -8.64 -18.40 -37.19
N GLY A 6 -7.66 -18.03 -38.03
CA GLY A 6 -6.33 -17.60 -37.55
C GLY A 6 -6.39 -16.34 -36.69
N GLN A 7 -7.24 -15.37 -37.04
CA GLN A 7 -7.45 -14.16 -36.23
C GLN A 7 -8.19 -14.44 -34.90
N LYS A 8 -9.06 -15.46 -34.87
CA LYS A 8 -9.76 -15.87 -33.64
C LYS A 8 -8.81 -16.57 -32.66
N VAL A 9 -7.97 -17.48 -33.16
CA VAL A 9 -6.95 -18.19 -32.36
C VAL A 9 -5.90 -17.23 -31.80
N VAL A 10 -5.45 -16.25 -32.58
CA VAL A 10 -4.52 -15.21 -32.11
C VAL A 10 -5.14 -14.34 -31.01
N GLY A 11 -6.43 -14.00 -31.12
CA GLY A 11 -7.14 -13.26 -30.08
C GLY A 11 -7.33 -14.05 -28.79
N GLU A 12 -7.67 -15.34 -28.88
CA GLU A 12 -7.78 -16.24 -27.72
C GLU A 12 -6.42 -16.46 -27.04
N TYR A 13 -5.34 -16.55 -27.81
CA TYR A 13 -3.97 -16.63 -27.29
C TYR A 13 -3.56 -15.37 -26.53
N SER A 14 -3.85 -14.17 -27.08
CA SER A 14 -3.55 -12.89 -26.42
C SER A 14 -4.29 -12.73 -25.09
N VAL A 15 -5.56 -13.15 -25.01
CA VAL A 15 -6.33 -13.09 -23.75
C VAL A 15 -5.75 -14.04 -22.70
N LEU A 16 -5.31 -15.23 -23.11
CA LEU A 16 -4.65 -16.18 -22.22
C LEU A 16 -3.30 -15.64 -21.70
N GLU A 17 -2.55 -14.93 -22.55
CA GLU A 17 -1.30 -14.28 -22.17
C GLU A 17 -1.53 -13.16 -21.14
N ASP A 18 -2.52 -12.29 -21.36
CA ASP A 18 -2.91 -11.23 -20.42
C ASP A 18 -3.34 -11.81 -19.06
N GLN A 19 -4.14 -12.88 -19.08
CA GLN A 19 -4.56 -13.58 -17.86
C GLN A 19 -3.38 -14.25 -17.14
N ALA A 20 -2.42 -14.81 -17.88
CA ALA A 20 -1.22 -15.38 -17.29
C ALA A 20 -0.34 -14.30 -16.65
N LEU A 21 -0.22 -13.12 -17.28
CA LEU A 21 0.50 -11.98 -16.74
C LEU A 21 -0.17 -11.44 -15.47
N GLN A 22 -1.50 -11.34 -15.46
CA GLN A 22 -2.24 -10.94 -14.27
C GLN A 22 -2.03 -11.92 -13.11
N LYS A 23 -2.09 -13.23 -13.39
CA LYS A 23 -1.77 -14.26 -12.38
C LYS A 23 -0.34 -14.13 -11.86
N LYS A 24 0.63 -13.86 -12.74
CA LYS A 24 2.02 -13.64 -12.37
C LYS A 24 2.16 -12.46 -11.40
N ARG A 25 1.54 -11.30 -11.70
CA ARG A 25 1.54 -10.13 -10.81
C ARG A 25 0.93 -10.44 -9.44
N CYS A 26 -0.16 -11.20 -9.40
CA CYS A 26 -0.78 -11.65 -8.15
C CYS A 26 0.16 -12.56 -7.34
N LEU A 27 0.84 -13.50 -8.01
CA LEU A 27 1.81 -14.38 -7.33
C LEU A 27 3.03 -13.61 -6.82
N GLU A 28 3.55 -12.65 -7.58
CA GLU A 28 4.64 -11.77 -7.13
C GLU A 28 4.22 -10.99 -5.88
N THR A 29 3.03 -10.39 -5.89
CA THR A 29 2.45 -9.67 -4.74
C THR A 29 2.38 -10.57 -3.49
N LEU A 30 1.84 -11.79 -3.64
CA LEU A 30 1.74 -12.75 -2.54
C LEU A 30 3.13 -13.18 -2.03
N PHE A 31 4.06 -13.45 -2.95
CA PHE A 31 5.42 -13.86 -2.62
C PHE A 31 6.14 -12.81 -1.76
N TYR A 32 6.07 -11.53 -2.15
CA TYR A 32 6.69 -10.45 -1.38
C TYR A 32 6.12 -10.32 0.03
N VAL A 33 4.80 -10.53 0.20
CA VAL A 33 4.18 -10.50 1.54
C VAL A 33 4.61 -11.72 2.36
N THR A 34 4.65 -12.92 1.77
CA THR A 34 5.13 -14.13 2.44
C THR A 34 6.62 -14.05 2.81
N GLU A 35 7.43 -13.33 2.04
CA GLU A 35 8.84 -13.10 2.39
C GLU A 35 8.99 -12.32 3.71
N VAL A 36 8.11 -11.34 3.96
CA VAL A 36 8.06 -10.62 5.24
C VAL A 36 7.68 -11.55 6.39
N GLU A 37 6.72 -12.47 6.18
CA GLU A 37 6.36 -13.48 7.17
C GLU A 37 7.57 -14.35 7.54
N ASN A 38 8.32 -14.83 6.55
CA ASN A 38 9.52 -15.64 6.78
C ASN A 38 10.57 -14.87 7.60
N LEU A 39 10.75 -13.57 7.35
CA LEU A 39 11.66 -12.74 8.15
C LEU A 39 11.22 -12.67 9.62
N LEU A 40 9.91 -12.55 9.88
CA LEU A 40 9.39 -12.53 11.26
C LEU A 40 9.56 -13.87 11.96
N GLN A 41 9.36 -15.00 11.26
CA GLN A 41 9.63 -16.34 11.80
C GLN A 41 11.11 -16.50 12.16
N ASN A 42 12.02 -16.05 11.29
CA ASN A 42 13.47 -16.08 11.56
C ASN A 42 13.81 -15.25 12.81
N VAL A 43 13.24 -14.06 12.95
CA VAL A 43 13.44 -13.19 14.12
C VAL A 43 12.95 -13.87 15.41
N GLN A 44 11.81 -14.56 15.36
CA GLN A 44 11.30 -15.31 16.52
C GLN A 44 12.23 -16.45 16.92
N SER A 45 12.71 -17.24 15.95
CA SER A 45 13.72 -18.29 16.22
C SER A 45 15.00 -17.71 16.84
N ASP A 46 15.46 -16.57 16.32
CA ASP A 46 16.65 -15.86 16.83
C ASP A 46 16.47 -15.41 18.29
N PHE A 47 15.27 -14.96 18.67
CA PHE A 47 14.97 -14.57 20.06
C PHE A 47 15.09 -15.76 21.01
N GLU A 48 14.56 -16.92 20.61
CA GLU A 48 14.58 -18.15 21.40
C GLU A 48 15.99 -18.71 21.54
N GLU A 49 16.74 -18.81 20.42
CA GLU A 49 18.11 -19.32 20.44
C GLU A 49 19.01 -18.47 21.34
N ARG A 50 18.92 -17.14 21.22
CA ARG A 50 19.69 -16.23 22.07
C ARG A 50 19.28 -16.36 23.53
N ALA A 51 17.99 -16.46 23.84
CA ALA A 51 17.52 -16.64 25.22
C ALA A 51 18.04 -17.96 25.82
N MET A 52 17.98 -19.07 25.09
CA MET A 52 18.54 -20.36 25.51
C MET A 52 20.05 -20.25 25.76
N TYR A 53 20.80 -19.68 24.81
CA TYR A 53 22.24 -19.45 24.96
C TYR A 53 22.58 -18.65 26.22
N LEU A 54 21.81 -17.60 26.55
CA LEU A 54 22.02 -16.79 27.76
C LEU A 54 21.88 -17.61 29.05
N THR A 55 21.01 -18.62 29.07
CA THR A 55 20.75 -19.47 30.25
C THR A 55 21.76 -20.60 30.42
N GLU A 56 22.39 -21.05 29.33
CA GLU A 56 23.35 -22.18 29.33
C GLU A 56 24.81 -21.74 29.55
N ARG A 57 25.04 -20.45 29.81
CA ARG A 57 26.39 -19.92 30.02
C ARG A 57 27.07 -20.55 31.22
N LYS A 58 28.37 -20.84 31.08
CA LYS A 58 29.20 -21.36 32.17
C LYS A 58 29.16 -20.44 33.39
N LEU A 59 29.12 -21.05 34.57
CA LEU A 59 29.25 -20.34 35.84
C LEU A 59 30.58 -19.58 35.86
N VAL A 60 30.50 -18.28 36.13
CA VAL A 60 31.68 -17.37 36.09
C VAL A 60 32.45 -17.38 37.40
N PHE A 61 31.82 -17.80 38.50
CA PHE A 61 32.41 -17.71 39.83
C PHE A 61 32.80 -19.08 40.38
N ASP A 62 34.03 -19.50 40.10
CA ASP A 62 34.60 -20.77 40.60
C ASP A 62 35.56 -20.56 41.81
N SER A 63 35.94 -19.30 42.10
CA SER A 63 37.03 -18.95 43.05
C SER A 63 36.69 -17.84 44.06
N MET A 64 35.40 -17.56 44.31
CA MET A 64 35.00 -16.53 45.29
C MET A 64 35.07 -17.08 46.73
N HIS A 65 36.09 -16.67 47.49
CA HIS A 65 36.29 -17.10 48.88
C HIS A 65 36.26 -15.96 49.92
N ARG A 66 36.03 -14.70 49.50
CA ARG A 66 35.99 -13.53 50.41
C ARG A 66 34.62 -12.84 50.39
N GLU A 67 34.12 -12.45 51.56
CA GLU A 67 32.81 -11.82 51.74
C GLU A 67 32.64 -10.52 50.93
N GLU A 68 33.70 -9.72 50.82
CA GLU A 68 33.68 -8.46 50.07
C GLU A 68 33.55 -8.67 48.55
N ALA A 69 34.20 -9.71 48.01
CA ALA A 69 34.05 -10.11 46.62
C ALA A 69 32.62 -10.62 46.32
N LEU A 70 31.99 -11.30 47.29
CA LEU A 70 30.60 -11.75 47.18
C LEU A 70 29.62 -10.56 47.13
N LYS A 71 29.84 -9.53 47.95
CA LYS A 71 29.02 -8.30 47.95
C LYS A 71 29.14 -7.54 46.62
N VAL A 72 30.35 -7.42 46.06
CA VAL A 72 30.57 -6.79 44.75
C VAL A 72 29.89 -7.60 43.64
N SER A 73 30.06 -8.92 43.63
CA SER A 73 29.41 -9.82 42.66
C SER A 73 27.88 -9.72 42.72
N SER A 74 27.30 -9.68 43.93
CA SER A 74 25.85 -9.51 44.11
C SER A 74 25.34 -8.18 43.54
N ARG A 75 26.07 -7.08 43.75
CA ARG A 75 25.73 -5.77 43.16
C ARG A 75 25.81 -5.82 41.63
N MET A 76 26.89 -6.35 41.08
CA MET A 76 27.05 -6.50 39.63
C MET A 76 25.94 -7.35 39.01
N HIS A 77 25.56 -8.46 39.66
CA HIS A 77 24.46 -9.28 39.21
C HIS A 77 23.15 -8.50 39.20
N ARG A 78 22.84 -7.78 40.29
CA ARG A 78 21.64 -6.96 40.38
C ARG A 78 21.59 -5.90 39.29
N ASP A 79 22.68 -5.17 39.07
CA ASP A 79 22.76 -4.11 38.06
C ASP A 79 22.62 -4.69 36.64
N CYS A 80 23.21 -5.88 36.39
CA CYS A 80 23.04 -6.64 35.16
C CYS A 80 21.57 -7.05 34.94
N VAL A 81 20.88 -7.55 35.97
CA VAL A 81 19.46 -7.91 35.90
C VAL A 81 18.59 -6.68 35.58
N TYR A 82 18.87 -5.53 36.19
CA TYR A 82 18.16 -4.28 35.86
C TYR A 82 18.39 -3.85 34.42
N ALA A 83 19.65 -3.83 33.95
CA ALA A 83 19.98 -3.49 32.57
C ALA A 83 19.31 -4.46 31.57
N MET A 84 19.34 -5.76 31.86
CA MET A 84 18.68 -6.77 31.05
C MET A 84 17.17 -6.52 30.93
N ARG A 85 16.49 -6.26 32.05
CA ARG A 85 15.05 -5.92 32.05
C ARG A 85 14.74 -4.68 31.22
N ALA A 86 15.57 -3.64 31.33
CA ALA A 86 15.42 -2.42 30.54
C ALA A 86 15.58 -2.69 29.04
N THR A 87 16.58 -3.48 28.63
CA THR A 87 16.78 -3.87 27.23
C THR A 87 15.60 -4.66 26.67
N TRP A 88 15.05 -5.61 27.42
CA TRP A 88 13.86 -6.36 27.00
C TRP A 88 12.61 -5.47 26.90
N SER A 89 12.44 -4.53 27.84
CA SER A 89 11.39 -3.52 27.76
C SER A 89 11.52 -2.68 26.49
N TRP A 90 12.75 -2.27 26.13
CA TRP A 90 13.02 -1.53 24.90
C TRP A 90 12.70 -2.35 23.64
N LEU A 91 13.07 -3.63 23.60
CA LEU A 91 12.70 -4.51 22.49
C LEU A 91 11.17 -4.57 22.29
N GLY A 92 10.39 -4.60 23.37
CA GLY A 92 8.93 -4.51 23.29
C GLY A 92 8.43 -3.22 22.61
N GLN A 93 9.04 -2.07 22.93
CA GLN A 93 8.72 -0.79 22.28
C GLN A 93 9.06 -0.81 20.78
N VAL A 94 10.21 -1.39 20.41
CA VAL A 94 10.61 -1.55 19.01
C VAL A 94 9.61 -2.44 18.25
N THR A 95 9.19 -3.56 18.82
CA THR A 95 8.19 -4.45 18.21
C THR A 95 6.85 -3.74 17.99
N GLN A 96 6.39 -2.93 18.96
CA GLN A 96 5.19 -2.11 18.79
C GLN A 96 5.32 -1.11 17.62
N CYS A 97 6.49 -0.49 17.47
CA CYS A 97 6.75 0.38 16.32
C CYS A 97 6.71 -0.39 15.00
N LEU A 98 7.30 -1.59 14.95
CA LEU A 98 7.32 -2.44 13.76
C LEU A 98 5.91 -2.86 13.34
N GLU A 99 5.02 -3.17 14.28
CA GLU A 99 3.62 -3.46 13.99
C GLU A 99 2.94 -2.30 13.25
N VAL A 100 3.15 -1.07 13.74
CA VAL A 100 2.62 0.14 13.11
C VAL A 100 3.21 0.35 11.70
N HIS A 101 4.52 0.19 11.53
CA HIS A 101 5.16 0.31 10.22
C HIS A 101 4.68 -0.75 9.22
N MET A 102 4.50 -1.99 9.68
CA MET A 102 3.98 -3.08 8.86
C MET A 102 2.55 -2.78 8.39
N LYS A 103 1.69 -2.30 9.30
CA LYS A 103 0.34 -1.86 8.96
C LYS A 103 0.35 -0.77 7.89
N HIS A 104 1.12 0.29 8.09
CA HIS A 104 1.22 1.40 7.13
C HIS A 104 1.79 0.97 5.78
N ALA A 105 2.75 0.03 5.77
CA ALA A 105 3.29 -0.53 4.52
C ALA A 105 2.22 -1.32 3.75
N GLY A 106 1.39 -2.11 4.46
CA GLY A 106 0.26 -2.82 3.87
C GLY A 106 -0.79 -1.87 3.29
N GLU A 107 -1.19 -0.85 4.04
CA GLU A 107 -2.15 0.18 3.59
C GLU A 107 -1.64 0.94 2.36
N TYR A 108 -0.35 1.34 2.35
CA TYR A 108 0.29 1.99 1.22
C TYR A 108 0.26 1.11 -0.03
N HIS A 109 0.71 -0.15 0.10
CA HIS A 109 0.73 -1.09 -1.02
C HIS A 109 -0.67 -1.34 -1.57
N GLN A 110 -1.63 -1.64 -0.71
CA GLN A 110 -3.01 -1.90 -1.11
C GLN A 110 -3.61 -0.71 -1.86
N PHE A 111 -3.40 0.51 -1.36
CA PHE A 111 -3.89 1.72 -2.01
C PHE A 111 -3.36 1.86 -3.44
N PHE A 112 -2.04 1.80 -3.64
CA PHE A 112 -1.45 1.99 -4.97
C PHE A 112 -1.78 0.83 -5.93
N HIS A 113 -1.91 -0.39 -5.43
CA HIS A 113 -2.38 -1.53 -6.21
C HIS A 113 -3.81 -1.31 -6.72
N GLU A 114 -4.73 -0.86 -5.86
CA GLU A 114 -6.11 -0.56 -6.25
C GLU A 114 -6.21 0.60 -7.24
N VAL A 115 -5.40 1.65 -7.04
CA VAL A 115 -5.30 2.78 -7.99
C VAL A 115 -4.90 2.31 -9.38
N GLN A 116 -3.84 1.50 -9.47
CA GLN A 116 -3.35 0.96 -10.74
C GLN A 116 -4.41 0.06 -11.39
N PHE A 117 -5.03 -0.82 -10.60
CA PHE A 117 -6.07 -1.72 -11.12
C PHE A 117 -7.25 -0.93 -11.70
N ILE A 118 -7.77 0.06 -10.98
CA ILE A 118 -8.91 0.87 -11.44
C ILE A 118 -8.54 1.66 -12.69
N HIS A 119 -7.33 2.20 -12.75
CA HIS A 119 -6.81 2.86 -13.95
C HIS A 119 -6.83 1.94 -15.19
N GLU A 120 -6.20 0.76 -15.08
CA GLU A 120 -6.10 -0.22 -16.17
C GLU A 120 -7.50 -0.74 -16.58
N ASP A 121 -8.38 -0.98 -15.61
CA ASP A 121 -9.76 -1.43 -15.82
C ASP A 121 -10.59 -0.37 -16.57
N MET A 122 -10.49 0.90 -16.16
CA MET A 122 -11.15 2.03 -16.83
C MET A 122 -10.67 2.20 -18.28
N GLN A 123 -9.37 2.04 -18.55
CA GLN A 123 -8.83 2.09 -19.91
C GLN A 123 -9.30 0.92 -20.76
N THR A 124 -9.25 -0.29 -20.20
CA THR A 124 -9.71 -1.51 -20.86
C THR A 124 -11.19 -1.41 -21.22
N PHE A 125 -12.02 -0.92 -20.28
CA PHE A 125 -13.44 -0.69 -20.51
C PHE A 125 -13.69 0.28 -21.67
N LEU A 126 -13.01 1.44 -21.72
CA LEU A 126 -13.13 2.36 -22.85
C LEU A 126 -12.68 1.74 -24.18
N GLY A 127 -11.65 0.90 -24.15
CA GLY A 127 -11.17 0.11 -25.29
C GLY A 127 -12.21 -0.89 -25.79
N LEU A 128 -12.89 -1.59 -24.89
CA LEU A 128 -13.99 -2.51 -25.22
C LEU A 128 -15.17 -1.77 -25.87
N LEU A 129 -15.53 -0.59 -25.36
CA LEU A 129 -16.55 0.25 -25.99
C LEU A 129 -16.14 0.73 -27.39
N ASN A 130 -14.84 0.78 -27.69
CA ASN A 130 -14.30 1.11 -29.01
C ASN A 130 -14.22 -0.09 -29.96
N ASN A 131 -14.55 -1.29 -29.52
CA ASN A 131 -14.43 -2.50 -30.34
C ASN A 131 -15.55 -2.57 -31.40
N SER A 132 -15.19 -2.76 -32.67
CA SER A 132 -16.13 -2.87 -33.79
C SER A 132 -17.10 -4.04 -33.68
N LYS A 133 -16.67 -5.15 -33.06
CA LYS A 133 -17.54 -6.32 -32.79
C LYS A 133 -18.58 -6.00 -31.73
N MET A 134 -18.20 -5.23 -30.70
CA MET A 134 -19.14 -4.77 -29.68
C MET A 134 -20.17 -3.82 -30.30
N ARG A 135 -19.73 -2.91 -31.20
CA ARG A 135 -20.64 -2.06 -31.99
C ARG A 135 -21.61 -2.88 -32.87
N ALA A 136 -21.15 -3.97 -33.47
CA ALA A 136 -21.98 -4.84 -34.30
C ALA A 136 -22.92 -5.75 -33.48
N TYR A 137 -22.55 -6.15 -32.26
CA TYR A 137 -23.43 -6.89 -31.36
C TYR A 137 -24.65 -6.07 -30.93
N LEU A 138 -24.47 -4.76 -30.83
CA LEU A 138 -25.51 -3.77 -30.49
C LEU A 138 -26.35 -3.33 -31.70
N GLN A 139 -26.37 -4.13 -32.76
CA GLN A 139 -27.16 -3.85 -33.96
C GLN A 139 -28.61 -3.52 -33.59
N PRO A 140 -29.23 -2.56 -34.30
CA PRO A 140 -30.36 -1.79 -33.79
C PRO A 140 -31.71 -2.50 -33.94
N THR A 141 -31.75 -3.82 -33.85
CA THR A 141 -32.94 -4.63 -34.16
C THR A 141 -33.63 -5.20 -32.93
N LYS A 142 -32.99 -5.16 -31.75
CA LYS A 142 -33.56 -5.71 -30.50
C LYS A 142 -33.49 -4.69 -29.35
N PRO A 143 -34.59 -4.00 -29.02
CA PRO A 143 -34.60 -2.93 -28.00
C PRO A 143 -34.22 -3.45 -26.61
N ASP A 144 -34.63 -4.66 -26.24
CA ASP A 144 -34.35 -5.23 -24.91
C ASP A 144 -32.84 -5.42 -24.66
N ILE A 145 -32.10 -5.84 -25.69
CA ILE A 145 -30.64 -6.03 -25.61
C ILE A 145 -29.93 -4.68 -25.43
N MET A 146 -30.40 -3.64 -26.13
CA MET A 146 -29.85 -2.29 -26.02
C MET A 146 -30.10 -1.69 -24.63
N ILE A 147 -31.31 -1.86 -24.08
CA ILE A 147 -31.65 -1.41 -22.73
C ILE A 147 -30.76 -2.10 -21.70
N GLN A 148 -30.60 -3.42 -21.79
CA GLN A 148 -29.76 -4.17 -20.85
C GLN A 148 -28.30 -3.71 -20.93
N TYR A 149 -27.77 -3.52 -22.15
CA TYR A 149 -26.42 -3.03 -22.36
C TYR A 149 -26.17 -1.66 -21.72
N PHE A 150 -27.12 -0.72 -21.83
CA PHE A 150 -26.98 0.58 -21.18
C PHE A 150 -27.03 0.50 -19.66
N LYS A 151 -27.87 -0.38 -19.11
CA LYS A 151 -27.89 -0.64 -17.67
C LYS A 151 -26.54 -1.15 -17.20
N ASP A 152 -25.96 -2.13 -17.89
CA ASP A 152 -24.68 -2.75 -17.51
C ASP A 152 -23.54 -1.72 -17.56
N ILE A 153 -23.50 -0.89 -18.59
CA ILE A 153 -22.50 0.20 -18.71
C ILE A 153 -22.67 1.24 -17.61
N THR A 154 -23.91 1.67 -17.36
CA THR A 154 -24.17 2.68 -16.34
C THR A 154 -23.78 2.17 -14.96
N ASN A 155 -24.14 0.92 -14.65
CA ASN A 155 -23.74 0.26 -13.41
C ASN A 155 -22.21 0.16 -13.28
N ARG A 156 -21.50 -0.15 -14.37
CA ARG A 156 -20.02 -0.21 -14.36
C ARG A 156 -19.39 1.16 -14.09
N LEU A 157 -19.92 2.23 -14.67
CA LEU A 157 -19.43 3.59 -14.41
C LEU A 157 -19.72 4.06 -12.98
N LEU A 158 -20.88 3.69 -12.43
CA LEU A 158 -21.23 3.94 -11.03
C LEU A 158 -20.33 3.15 -10.06
N ASP A 159 -19.98 1.91 -10.39
CA ASP A 159 -19.00 1.12 -9.62
C ASP A 159 -17.62 1.82 -9.59
N TYR A 160 -17.11 2.28 -10.75
CA TYR A 160 -15.87 3.06 -10.77
C TYR A 160 -15.98 4.33 -9.92
N GLN A 161 -17.11 5.04 -9.97
CA GLN A 161 -17.33 6.23 -9.16
C GLN A 161 -17.23 5.93 -7.66
N ALA A 162 -17.93 4.89 -7.18
CA ALA A 162 -17.89 4.50 -5.77
C ALA A 162 -16.47 4.15 -5.33
N ARG A 163 -15.72 3.40 -6.16
CA ARG A 163 -14.35 2.98 -5.85
C ARG A 163 -13.36 4.14 -5.86
N VAL A 164 -13.48 5.08 -6.79
CA VAL A 164 -12.64 6.29 -6.84
C VAL A 164 -12.96 7.24 -5.68
N GLU A 165 -14.21 7.27 -5.21
CA GLU A 165 -14.59 8.04 -4.02
C GLU A 165 -13.98 7.45 -2.74
N ASP A 166 -14.05 6.13 -2.57
CA ASP A 166 -13.39 5.41 -1.45
C ASP A 166 -11.87 5.66 -1.45
N LEU A 167 -11.21 5.51 -2.62
CA LEU A 167 -9.80 5.85 -2.76
C LEU A 167 -9.53 7.32 -2.45
N GLY A 168 -10.46 8.23 -2.76
CA GLY A 168 -10.37 9.62 -2.37
C GLY A 168 -10.25 9.83 -0.88
N GLN A 169 -11.08 9.13 -0.09
CA GLN A 169 -11.02 9.19 1.36
C GLN A 169 -9.70 8.58 1.87
N ARG A 170 -9.36 7.38 1.40
CA ARG A 170 -8.15 6.65 1.83
C ARG A 170 -6.86 7.36 1.47
N SER A 171 -6.79 8.05 0.33
CA SER A 171 -5.59 8.78 -0.12
C SER A 171 -5.08 9.81 0.90
N THR A 172 -5.98 10.37 1.71
CA THR A 172 -5.64 11.35 2.76
C THR A 172 -5.05 10.70 4.02
N LEU A 173 -5.17 9.38 4.17
CA LEU A 173 -4.72 8.58 5.31
C LEU A 173 -3.45 7.79 5.01
N VAL A 174 -3.04 7.69 3.74
CA VAL A 174 -1.83 6.96 3.33
C VAL A 174 -0.58 7.65 3.88
N HIS A 175 0.27 6.87 4.55
CA HIS A 175 1.56 7.32 5.07
C HIS A 175 2.63 7.28 3.97
N PRO A 176 3.45 8.33 3.80
CA PRO A 176 4.48 8.40 2.75
C PRO A 176 5.74 7.59 3.11
N ILE A 177 5.63 6.26 3.10
CA ILE A 177 6.69 5.35 3.58
C ILE A 177 8.01 5.46 2.80
N TYR A 178 7.98 5.90 1.53
CA TYR A 178 9.18 6.08 0.71
C TYR A 178 10.10 7.19 1.23
N LEU A 179 9.55 8.18 1.94
CA LEU A 179 10.33 9.27 2.57
C LEU A 179 11.25 8.77 3.70
N ARG A 180 11.09 7.52 4.15
CA ARG A 180 12.02 6.89 5.08
C ARG A 180 13.31 6.40 4.41
N LYS A 181 13.28 6.16 3.09
CA LYS A 181 14.41 5.60 2.31
C LYS A 181 15.11 6.66 1.48
N ASP A 182 14.35 7.60 0.90
CA ASP A 182 14.88 8.64 0.03
C ASP A 182 15.14 9.91 0.85
N PRO A 183 16.41 10.36 1.02
CA PRO A 183 16.72 11.56 1.80
C PRO A 183 16.02 12.78 1.20
N PRO A 184 15.21 13.51 1.98
CA PRO A 184 14.47 14.66 1.48
C PRO A 184 15.40 15.87 1.28
N VAL A 185 15.06 16.72 0.32
CA VAL A 185 15.69 18.05 0.13
C VAL A 185 15.25 19.06 1.22
N TYR A 186 14.33 18.67 2.10
CA TYR A 186 13.66 19.55 3.07
C TYR A 186 13.39 18.87 4.42
N PRO A 187 13.26 19.64 5.52
CA PRO A 187 12.87 19.10 6.82
C PRO A 187 11.52 18.38 6.77
N LEU A 188 11.47 17.14 7.26
CA LEU A 188 10.25 16.32 7.30
C LEU A 188 9.59 16.40 8.68
N ARG A 189 8.26 16.51 8.72
CA ARG A 189 7.52 16.38 9.98
C ARG A 189 7.41 14.90 10.32
N ALA A 190 7.65 14.54 11.57
CA ALA A 190 7.45 13.20 12.09
C ALA A 190 6.76 13.25 13.46
N LYS A 191 6.26 12.09 13.90
CA LYS A 191 5.73 11.88 15.24
C LYS A 191 6.40 10.67 15.90
N CYS A 192 6.57 10.72 17.20
CA CYS A 192 7.03 9.57 17.96
C CYS A 192 5.90 8.55 18.16
N LEU A 193 6.20 7.25 18.03
CA LEU A 193 5.23 6.16 18.19
C LEU A 193 5.14 5.64 19.62
N VAL A 194 6.24 5.71 20.36
CA VAL A 194 6.43 5.09 21.67
C VAL A 194 7.12 6.06 22.63
N GLU A 195 7.18 5.71 23.91
CA GLU A 195 8.00 6.47 24.85
C GLU A 195 9.49 6.20 24.57
N TYR A 196 10.26 7.26 24.34
CA TYR A 196 11.69 7.18 24.11
C TYR A 196 12.40 8.29 24.90
N SER A 197 13.40 7.93 25.68
CA SER A 197 14.24 8.91 26.37
C SER A 197 15.70 8.46 26.39
N ASN A 198 16.59 9.40 26.14
CA ASN A 198 18.03 9.26 26.37
C ASN A 198 18.52 10.47 27.21
N GLN A 199 19.84 10.69 27.28
CA GLN A 199 20.40 11.80 28.06
C GLN A 199 20.13 13.19 27.45
N GLU A 200 19.88 13.25 26.14
CA GLU A 200 19.73 14.48 25.37
C GLU A 200 18.25 14.84 25.12
N ILE A 201 17.38 13.84 24.98
CA ILE A 201 15.99 14.02 24.58
C ILE A 201 15.04 13.05 25.27
N SER A 202 13.80 13.50 25.47
CA SER A 202 12.66 12.68 25.88
C SER A 202 11.48 12.96 24.97
N LEU A 203 10.84 11.89 24.48
CA LEU A 203 9.73 11.87 23.54
C LEU A 203 8.62 11.00 24.10
N SER A 204 7.40 11.56 24.13
CA SER A 204 6.17 10.84 24.43
C SER A 204 5.50 10.35 23.14
N PRO A 205 4.67 9.29 23.20
CA PRO A 205 3.85 8.88 22.07
C PRO A 205 3.02 10.04 21.53
N GLY A 206 3.13 10.30 20.23
CA GLY A 206 2.44 11.39 19.53
C GLY A 206 3.21 12.72 19.48
N ASP A 207 4.34 12.86 20.18
CA ASP A 207 5.16 14.07 20.14
C ASP A 207 5.61 14.36 18.70
N ALA A 208 5.40 15.60 18.27
CA ALA A 208 5.79 16.05 16.94
C ALA A 208 7.24 16.53 16.94
N CYS A 209 7.99 16.14 15.91
CA CYS A 209 9.36 16.58 15.68
C CYS A 209 9.62 16.85 14.20
N ILE A 210 10.74 17.50 13.92
CA ILE A 210 11.25 17.72 12.57
C ILE A 210 12.47 16.83 12.36
N VAL A 211 12.45 16.00 11.34
CA VAL A 211 13.61 15.22 10.90
C VAL A 211 14.53 16.13 10.11
N LEU A 212 15.78 16.23 10.55
CA LEU A 212 16.85 17.00 9.94
C LEU A 212 17.70 16.13 9.01
N ASP A 213 18.02 14.91 9.45
CA ASP A 213 18.78 13.93 8.68
C ASP A 213 18.25 12.50 8.95
N ASN A 214 18.14 11.71 7.89
CA ASN A 214 17.76 10.31 7.91
C ASN A 214 18.67 9.45 7.01
N SER A 215 19.88 9.93 6.72
CA SER A 215 20.88 9.23 5.90
C SER A 215 21.36 7.93 6.55
N ASP A 216 21.40 7.89 7.89
CA ASP A 216 21.56 6.68 8.67
C ASP A 216 20.17 6.06 8.94
N ALA A 217 19.96 4.83 8.48
CA ALA A 217 18.67 4.15 8.61
C ALA A 217 18.33 3.82 10.08
N ASP A 218 19.35 3.63 10.93
CA ASP A 218 19.19 3.25 12.32
C ASP A 218 19.01 4.48 13.21
N LYS A 219 19.69 5.59 12.90
CA LYS A 219 19.70 6.82 13.70
C LYS A 219 19.32 8.05 12.88
N TRP A 220 18.26 8.72 13.30
CA TRP A 220 17.76 9.92 12.64
C TRP A 220 18.02 11.13 13.52
N GLN A 221 18.56 12.19 12.93
CA GLN A 221 18.72 13.47 13.62
C GLN A 221 17.39 14.22 13.58
N ILE A 222 16.88 14.60 14.75
CA ILE A 222 15.61 15.33 14.86
C ILE A 222 15.77 16.63 15.63
N ARG A 223 14.79 17.52 15.47
CA ARG A 223 14.58 18.72 16.26
C ARG A 223 13.17 18.75 16.85
N LYS A 224 13.05 18.97 18.16
CA LYS A 224 11.77 19.20 18.85
C LYS A 224 11.28 20.63 18.68
N SER A 225 10.03 20.88 19.07
CA SER A 225 9.42 22.22 19.09
C SER A 225 10.13 23.21 20.03
N ASP A 226 10.80 22.72 21.07
CA ASP A 226 11.61 23.50 22.01
C ASP A 226 13.02 23.85 21.47
N GLY A 227 13.36 23.36 20.28
CA GLY A 227 14.66 23.58 19.64
C GLY A 227 15.72 22.54 19.98
N THR A 228 15.43 21.58 20.87
CA THR A 228 16.37 20.49 21.21
C THR A 228 16.61 19.61 19.99
N GLU A 229 17.88 19.37 19.69
CA GLU A 229 18.32 18.42 18.67
C GLU A 229 18.98 17.21 19.30
N ALA A 230 18.66 16.03 18.78
CA ALA A 230 19.25 14.77 19.24
C ALA A 230 19.08 13.69 18.18
N ASP A 231 19.91 12.66 18.28
CA ASP A 231 19.76 11.44 17.49
C ASP A 231 18.79 10.48 18.18
N VAL A 232 17.84 9.96 17.40
CA VAL A 232 16.87 8.97 17.87
C VAL A 232 16.79 7.78 16.92
N PRO A 233 16.41 6.59 17.39
CA PRO A 233 16.20 5.44 16.53
C PRO A 233 15.13 5.73 15.46
N GLY A 234 15.46 5.58 14.17
CA GLY A 234 14.51 5.90 13.10
C GLY A 234 13.20 5.10 13.18
N VAL A 235 13.24 3.90 13.78
CA VAL A 235 12.07 3.03 14.00
C VAL A 235 11.00 3.66 14.90
N VAL A 236 11.36 4.55 15.85
CA VAL A 236 10.37 5.17 16.75
C VAL A 236 9.60 6.32 16.10
N LEU A 237 9.97 6.72 14.89
CA LEU A 237 9.38 7.85 14.19
C LEU A 237 8.45 7.38 13.09
N VAL A 238 7.31 8.06 12.94
CA VAL A 238 6.41 7.93 11.78
C VAL A 238 6.26 9.26 11.07
N ILE A 239 6.29 9.25 9.73
CA ILE A 239 5.98 10.42 8.91
C ILE A 239 4.46 10.42 8.71
N PRO A 240 3.71 11.40 9.24
CA PRO A 240 2.27 11.38 9.21
C PRO A 240 1.72 11.59 7.79
N PRO A 241 0.46 11.17 7.53
CA PRO A 241 -0.23 11.46 6.29
C PRO A 241 -0.53 12.98 6.16
N PRO A 242 -0.90 13.46 4.96
CA PRO A 242 -1.13 12.72 3.73
C PRO A 242 0.14 12.52 2.88
N ASP A 243 0.23 11.37 2.21
CA ASP A 243 1.15 11.20 1.08
C ASP A 243 0.68 12.00 -0.15
N ARG A 244 1.50 12.96 -0.57
CA ARG A 244 1.22 13.78 -1.75
C ARG A 244 1.11 12.95 -3.03
N LYS A 245 1.88 11.85 -3.16
CA LYS A 245 1.78 10.96 -4.33
C LYS A 245 0.43 10.26 -4.35
N ALA A 246 -0.03 9.73 -3.22
CA ALA A 246 -1.32 9.06 -3.10
C ALA A 246 -2.49 9.98 -3.48
N VAL A 247 -2.52 11.20 -2.94
CA VAL A 247 -3.54 12.21 -3.26
C VAL A 247 -3.52 12.57 -4.75
N HIS A 248 -2.32 12.74 -5.33
CA HIS A 248 -2.15 13.08 -6.75
C HIS A 248 -2.64 11.97 -7.69
N GLU A 249 -2.29 10.71 -7.42
CA GLU A 249 -2.76 9.59 -8.25
C GLU A 249 -4.29 9.42 -8.19
N ASN A 250 -4.88 9.63 -7.01
CA ASN A 250 -6.34 9.62 -6.91
C ASN A 250 -7.00 10.78 -7.69
N GLN A 251 -6.37 11.97 -7.72
CA GLN A 251 -6.87 13.06 -8.55
C GLN A 251 -6.84 12.70 -10.05
N LYS A 252 -5.77 12.05 -10.53
CA LYS A 252 -5.73 11.55 -11.91
C LYS A 252 -6.85 10.55 -12.21
N LEU A 253 -7.18 9.65 -11.27
CA LEU A 253 -8.31 8.72 -11.43
C LEU A 253 -9.64 9.46 -11.56
N LYS A 254 -9.86 10.50 -10.74
CA LYS A 254 -11.07 11.34 -10.85
C LYS A 254 -11.17 12.01 -12.22
N ASP A 255 -10.07 12.58 -12.70
CA ASP A 255 -10.03 13.25 -14.00
C ASP A 255 -10.33 12.25 -15.13
N GLN A 256 -9.76 11.04 -15.06
CA GLN A 256 -10.03 9.97 -16.02
C GLN A 256 -11.47 9.46 -15.94
N LEU A 257 -12.04 9.34 -14.75
CA LEU A 257 -13.43 8.93 -14.57
C LEU A 257 -14.38 9.93 -15.25
N VAL A 258 -14.12 11.24 -15.15
CA VAL A 258 -14.89 12.27 -15.86
C VAL A 258 -14.80 12.07 -17.38
N ILE A 259 -13.60 11.83 -17.92
CA ILE A 259 -13.41 11.53 -19.34
C ILE A 259 -14.15 10.26 -19.76
N ASN A 260 -14.13 9.22 -18.92
CA ASN A 260 -14.82 7.97 -19.14
C ASN A 260 -16.33 8.16 -19.22
N TRP A 261 -16.92 8.92 -18.28
CA TRP A 261 -18.34 9.27 -18.29
C TRP A 261 -18.72 10.03 -19.55
N ASP A 262 -18.01 11.12 -19.87
CA ASP A 262 -18.29 11.95 -21.05
C ASP A 262 -18.21 11.15 -22.36
N THR A 263 -17.13 10.38 -22.52
CA THR A 263 -16.90 9.56 -23.72
C THR A 263 -17.96 8.49 -23.86
N THR A 264 -18.33 7.82 -22.76
CA THR A 264 -19.33 6.75 -22.77
C THR A 264 -20.72 7.31 -23.08
N LEU A 265 -21.13 8.39 -22.40
CA LEU A 265 -22.42 9.03 -22.62
C LEU A 265 -22.59 9.50 -24.08
N LYS A 266 -21.59 10.19 -24.64
CA LYS A 266 -21.61 10.60 -26.06
C LYS A 266 -21.83 9.41 -27.01
N ARG A 267 -21.20 8.28 -26.71
CA ARG A 267 -21.35 7.04 -27.50
C ARG A 267 -22.75 6.44 -27.37
N LEU A 268 -23.26 6.29 -26.15
CA LEU A 268 -24.61 5.75 -25.93
C LEU A 268 -25.67 6.62 -26.62
N CYS A 269 -25.56 7.94 -26.52
CA CYS A 269 -26.44 8.88 -27.23
C CYS A 269 -26.37 8.71 -28.75
N THR A 270 -25.17 8.52 -29.30
CA THR A 270 -24.99 8.29 -30.75
C THR A 270 -25.63 6.97 -31.17
N GLN A 271 -25.47 5.90 -30.39
CA GLN A 271 -26.07 4.59 -30.67
C GLN A 271 -27.60 4.63 -30.62
N LEU A 272 -28.18 5.31 -29.62
CA LEU A 272 -29.62 5.56 -29.54
C LEU A 272 -30.15 6.32 -30.75
N THR A 273 -29.45 7.39 -31.13
CA THR A 273 -29.84 8.20 -32.29
C THR A 273 -29.85 7.37 -33.56
N GLN A 274 -28.83 6.53 -33.77
CA GLN A 274 -28.75 5.61 -34.90
C GLN A 274 -29.88 4.58 -34.90
N TYR A 275 -30.19 4.00 -33.73
CA TYR A 275 -31.31 3.08 -33.56
C TYR A 275 -32.62 3.70 -34.03
N PHE A 276 -33.02 4.82 -33.44
CA PHE A 276 -34.28 5.48 -33.79
C PHE A 276 -34.31 5.95 -35.25
N THR A 277 -33.20 6.47 -35.77
CA THR A 277 -33.12 6.90 -37.18
C THR A 277 -33.35 5.73 -38.14
N ASN A 278 -32.81 4.55 -37.83
CA ASN A 278 -33.02 3.36 -38.66
C ASN A 278 -34.45 2.83 -38.55
N SER A 279 -35.02 2.78 -37.34
CA SER A 279 -36.42 2.36 -37.15
C SER A 279 -37.42 3.26 -37.90
N ILE A 280 -37.17 4.57 -37.94
CA ILE A 280 -38.00 5.52 -38.72
C ILE A 280 -37.91 5.21 -40.23
N LYS A 281 -36.70 4.95 -40.75
CA LYS A 281 -36.49 4.63 -42.17
C LYS A 281 -37.11 3.30 -42.61
N GLU A 282 -37.21 2.34 -41.69
CA GLU A 282 -37.81 1.02 -41.95
C GLU A 282 -39.34 1.02 -41.83
N THR A 283 -39.96 2.13 -41.42
CA THR A 283 -41.42 2.25 -41.38
C THR A 283 -41.95 2.48 -42.80
N PRO A 284 -42.77 1.59 -43.38
CA PRO A 284 -43.26 1.75 -44.75
C PRO A 284 -44.13 3.00 -44.89
N SER A 285 -43.96 3.75 -45.98
CA SER A 285 -44.89 4.81 -46.39
C SER A 285 -46.26 4.18 -46.54
N ILE A 286 -47.25 4.71 -45.82
CA ILE A 286 -48.65 4.36 -46.03
C ILE A 286 -49.09 5.16 -47.26
N ASP A 287 -48.92 4.55 -48.44
CA ASP A 287 -49.59 4.98 -49.68
C ASP A 287 -50.95 4.30 -49.81
#